data_AF-A0A2E8HK91-F1
#
_entry.id   AF-A0A2E8HK91-F1
#
_cell.length_a   1.000
_cell.length_b   1.000
_cell.length_c   1.000
_cell.angle_alpha   90.00
_cell.angle_beta   90.00
_cell.angle_gamma   90.00
#
_symmetry.space_group_name_H-M   'P 1'
#
loop_
_entity.id
_entity.type
_entity.pdbx_description
1 polymer ?
#
loop_
_entity_poly.entity_id
_entity_poly.type
_entity_poly.pdbx_seq_one_letter_code
_entity_poly.pdbx_strand_id
1 'polypeptide(L)'
;MLSTVLLGREADVERSGNRAGGQGEAVRLMTMHAAKGLEFPLVFICGVEDGLVPLREEGRGCDQEEERRLLYVALTRAREEVVLLRARSRMRHGKQLAPQRSRFVDNIPRELLLESEADTQRRERSTQLSLF
;
A
#
# COMPACT_ATOMS: atom_id res chain seq x y z
N MET A 1 23.09 -10.92 -35.20
CA MET A 1 22.04 -9.99 -35.68
C MET A 1 21.22 -9.57 -34.47
N LEU A 2 21.11 -8.27 -34.21
CA LEU A 2 20.42 -7.72 -33.04
C LEU A 2 18.90 -7.69 -33.30
N SER A 3 18.16 -8.44 -32.47
CA SER A 3 16.70 -8.62 -32.40
C SER A 3 15.85 -7.38 -32.46
N THR A 4 16.10 -6.50 -31.48
CA THR A 4 15.23 -5.38 -31.14
C THR A 4 16.02 -4.44 -30.24
N VAL A 5 15.98 -3.14 -30.53
CA VAL A 5 16.29 -2.08 -29.58
C VAL A 5 14.96 -1.46 -29.21
N LEU A 6 14.63 -1.43 -27.91
CA LEU A 6 13.39 -0.87 -27.42
C LEU A 6 13.69 0.40 -26.61
N LEU A 7 13.19 1.53 -27.10
CA LEU A 7 13.26 2.84 -26.45
C LEU A 7 11.88 3.13 -25.87
N GLY A 8 11.71 2.99 -24.54
CA GLY A 8 10.45 3.27 -23.85
C GLY A 8 10.31 4.74 -23.46
N ARG A 9 9.16 5.36 -23.78
CA ARG A 9 8.74 6.70 -23.31
C ARG A 9 7.79 6.52 -22.13
N GLU A 10 8.10 7.20 -21.02
CA GLU A 10 7.27 7.80 -19.93
C GLU A 10 5.87 7.24 -19.53
N ALA A 11 5.40 6.13 -20.06
CA ALA A 11 4.05 5.62 -19.86
C ALA A 11 4.03 4.16 -19.36
N ASP A 12 4.92 3.80 -18.42
CA ASP A 12 4.89 2.53 -17.65
C ASP A 12 3.62 2.34 -16.78
N VAL A 13 2.53 3.05 -17.11
CA VAL A 13 1.19 2.79 -16.63
C VAL A 13 0.44 2.01 -17.71
N GLU A 14 0.86 0.78 -17.96
CA GLU A 14 -0.08 -0.23 -18.47
C GLU A 14 -0.69 -0.96 -17.27
N ARG A 15 -1.93 -0.57 -16.92
CA ARG A 15 -2.86 -1.49 -16.27
C ARG A 15 -3.12 -2.63 -17.28
N SER A 16 -2.27 -3.65 -17.26
CA SER A 16 -2.51 -4.87 -18.03
C SER A 16 -3.66 -5.64 -17.39
N GLY A 17 -4.87 -5.28 -17.82
CA GLY A 17 -6.04 -6.14 -17.77
C GLY A 17 -5.84 -7.28 -18.75
N ASN A 18 -5.18 -8.34 -18.26
CA ASN A 18 -5.30 -9.73 -18.69
C ASN A 18 -5.10 -10.03 -20.20
N ARG A 19 -3.94 -10.62 -20.54
CA ARG A 19 -3.87 -11.81 -21.42
C ARG A 19 -2.54 -12.56 -21.26
N ALA A 20 -2.66 -13.75 -20.67
CA ALA A 20 -1.98 -15.01 -20.98
C ALA A 20 -0.49 -14.98 -21.40
N GLY A 21 0.38 -15.36 -20.46
CA GLY A 21 1.76 -15.78 -20.77
C GLY A 21 2.74 -15.52 -19.63
N GLY A 22 2.67 -16.33 -18.56
CA GLY A 22 3.55 -16.22 -17.39
C GLY A 22 2.92 -15.38 -16.28
N GLN A 23 2.87 -15.94 -15.07
CA GLN A 23 2.69 -15.13 -13.86
C GLN A 23 3.91 -14.24 -13.74
N GLY A 24 3.87 -13.06 -14.36
CA GLY A 24 4.98 -12.11 -14.34
C GLY A 24 5.36 -11.79 -12.90
N GLU A 25 6.67 -11.83 -12.61
CA GLU A 25 7.27 -11.46 -11.33
C GLU A 25 6.98 -9.97 -11.05
N ALA A 26 5.79 -9.69 -10.54
CA ALA A 26 5.30 -8.34 -10.32
C ALA A 26 4.59 -8.22 -8.98
N VAL A 27 4.72 -7.04 -8.37
CA VAL A 27 3.98 -6.70 -7.15
C VAL A 27 2.51 -6.51 -7.49
N ARG A 28 1.62 -7.14 -6.72
CA ARG A 28 0.18 -7.02 -6.88
C ARG A 28 -0.38 -5.92 -5.97
N LEU A 29 -0.81 -4.81 -6.58
CA LEU A 29 -1.52 -3.74 -5.88
C LEU A 29 -3.03 -3.94 -6.01
N MET A 30 -3.74 -3.93 -4.89
CA MET A 30 -5.20 -4.09 -4.85
C MET A 30 -5.79 -3.47 -3.59
N THR A 31 -7.12 -3.33 -3.55
CA THR A 31 -7.84 -2.92 -2.34
C THR A 31 -8.01 -4.10 -1.38
N MET A 32 -8.24 -3.85 -0.09
CA MET A 32 -8.52 -4.91 0.89
C MET A 32 -9.68 -5.82 0.47
N HIS A 33 -10.73 -5.22 -0.11
CA HIS A 33 -11.88 -5.96 -0.66
C HIS A 33 -11.48 -6.90 -1.79
N ALA A 34 -10.67 -6.43 -2.74
CA ALA A 34 -10.23 -7.23 -3.88
C ALA A 34 -9.25 -8.36 -3.49
N ALA A 35 -8.62 -8.26 -2.32
CA ALA A 35 -7.72 -9.29 -1.80
C ALA A 35 -8.48 -10.50 -1.20
N LYS A 36 -9.79 -10.42 -1.00
CA LYS A 36 -10.59 -11.49 -0.41
C LYS A 36 -10.45 -12.79 -1.22
N GLY A 37 -10.07 -13.87 -0.54
CA GLY A 37 -9.87 -15.19 -1.16
C GLY A 37 -8.51 -15.37 -1.85
N LEU A 38 -7.65 -14.35 -1.84
CA LEU A 38 -6.25 -14.44 -2.28
C LEU A 38 -5.33 -14.57 -1.07
N GLU A 39 -4.13 -15.11 -1.28
CA GLU A 39 -3.10 -15.22 -0.24
C GLU A 39 -1.72 -15.01 -0.86
N PHE A 40 -0.82 -14.43 -0.08
CA PHE A 40 0.54 -14.07 -0.50
C PHE A 40 1.54 -14.37 0.62
N PRO A 41 2.79 -14.71 0.31
CA PRO A 41 3.83 -14.89 1.34
C PRO A 41 3.98 -13.64 2.22
N LEU A 42 4.07 -12.47 1.57
CA LEU A 42 4.26 -11.17 2.20
C LEU A 42 3.16 -10.19 1.76
N VAL A 43 2.56 -9.48 2.71
CA VAL A 43 1.54 -8.44 2.43
C VAL A 43 1.92 -7.12 3.09
N PHE A 44 1.86 -6.04 2.30
CA PHE A 44 1.94 -4.67 2.81
C PHE A 44 0.54 -4.08 2.89
N ILE A 45 0.13 -3.65 4.09
CA ILE A 45 -1.11 -2.89 4.28
C ILE A 45 -0.71 -1.43 4.47
N CYS A 46 -0.98 -0.63 3.43
CA CYS A 46 -0.63 0.79 3.41
C CYS A 46 -1.77 1.65 3.96
N GLY A 47 -1.43 2.74 4.65
CA GLY A 47 -2.41 3.72 5.12
C GLY A 47 -3.21 3.24 6.32
N VAL A 48 -2.56 2.49 7.23
CA VAL A 48 -3.14 2.03 8.51
C VAL A 48 -3.22 3.21 9.48
N GLU A 49 -4.10 4.14 9.14
CA GLU A 49 -4.22 5.49 9.67
C GLU A 49 -5.66 5.78 10.06
N ASP A 50 -5.85 6.55 11.12
CA ASP A 50 -7.19 6.92 11.56
C ASP A 50 -7.88 7.79 10.50
N GLY A 51 -9.03 7.31 9.99
CA GLY A 51 -9.79 7.93 8.89
C GLY A 51 -9.58 7.29 7.52
N LEU A 52 -8.57 6.44 7.36
CA LEU A 52 -8.44 5.50 6.23
C LEU A 52 -8.74 4.06 6.65
N VAL A 53 -8.31 3.68 7.85
CA VAL A 53 -8.60 2.40 8.50
C VAL A 53 -8.95 2.68 9.96
N PRO A 54 -10.23 2.69 10.37
CA PRO A 54 -11.41 2.55 9.51
C PRO A 54 -11.59 3.76 8.59
N LEU A 55 -12.12 3.52 7.39
CA LEU A 55 -12.46 4.56 6.42
C LEU A 55 -13.60 5.41 6.97
N ARG A 56 -13.38 6.72 7.03
CA ARG A 56 -14.39 7.70 7.45
C ARG A 56 -14.52 8.77 6.37
N GLU A 57 -15.64 8.77 5.68
CA GLU A 57 -16.00 9.80 4.71
C GLU A 57 -16.97 10.81 5.34
N GLU A 58 -16.77 12.09 5.05
CA GLU A 58 -17.68 13.14 5.50
C GLU A 58 -19.08 12.89 4.92
N GLY A 59 -20.10 12.90 5.78
CA GLY A 59 -21.49 12.66 5.37
C GLY A 59 -21.89 11.19 5.16
N ARG A 60 -21.00 10.22 5.46
CA ARG A 60 -21.35 8.79 5.50
C ARG A 60 -21.12 8.18 6.88
N GLY A 61 -21.98 7.22 7.23
CA GLY A 61 -21.77 6.38 8.40
C GLY A 61 -20.51 5.52 8.23
N CYS A 62 -19.80 5.28 9.32
CA CYS A 62 -18.67 4.36 9.39
C CYS A 62 -19.09 3.15 10.23
N ASP A 63 -19.30 2.00 9.57
CA ASP A 63 -19.48 0.73 10.26
C ASP A 63 -18.11 0.24 10.73
N GLN A 64 -17.80 0.52 12.00
CA GLN A 64 -16.50 0.14 12.58
C GLN A 64 -16.30 -1.37 12.65
N GLU A 65 -17.37 -2.16 12.76
CA GLU A 65 -17.24 -3.61 12.83
C GLU A 65 -16.92 -4.18 11.45
N GLU A 66 -17.56 -3.67 10.40
CA GLU A 66 -17.24 -4.06 9.03
C GLU A 66 -15.82 -3.66 8.64
N GLU A 67 -15.40 -2.43 8.96
CA GLU A 67 -14.02 -1.99 8.70
C GLU A 67 -12.98 -2.79 9.49
N ARG A 68 -13.32 -3.23 10.72
CA ARG A 68 -12.47 -4.13 11.50
C ARG A 68 -12.38 -5.51 10.84
N ARG A 69 -13.50 -6.07 10.36
CA ARG A 69 -13.51 -7.33 9.60
C ARG A 69 -12.68 -7.20 8.32
N LEU A 70 -12.75 -6.07 7.64
CA LEU A 70 -11.98 -5.81 6.44
C LEU A 70 -10.47 -5.80 6.71
N LEU A 71 -10.02 -5.13 7.78
CA LEU A 71 -8.62 -5.18 8.19
C LEU A 71 -8.20 -6.61 8.59
N TYR A 72 -9.05 -7.35 9.32
CA TYR A 72 -8.78 -8.74 9.67
C TYR A 72 -8.63 -9.63 8.42
N VAL A 73 -9.51 -9.47 7.43
CA VAL A 73 -9.37 -10.16 6.14
C VAL A 73 -8.04 -9.81 5.49
N ALA A 74 -7.65 -8.53 5.45
CA ALA A 74 -6.37 -8.09 4.88
C ALA A 74 -5.15 -8.70 5.61
N LEU A 75 -5.16 -8.71 6.95
CA LEU A 75 -4.11 -9.32 7.78
C LEU A 75 -3.95 -10.82 7.47
N THR A 76 -5.07 -11.54 7.34
CA THR A 76 -5.06 -12.99 7.03
C THR A 76 -4.75 -13.33 5.58
N ARG A 77 -4.48 -12.34 4.71
CA ARG A 77 -3.99 -12.62 3.35
C ARG A 77 -2.49 -12.93 3.35
N ALA A 78 -1.76 -12.52 4.39
CA ALA A 78 -0.36 -12.87 4.58
C ALA A 78 -0.23 -14.31 5.10
N ARG A 79 0.69 -15.07 4.52
CA ARG A 79 1.04 -16.41 4.99
C ARG A 79 2.23 -16.41 5.94
N GLU A 80 3.21 -15.55 5.70
CA GLU A 80 4.46 -15.51 6.45
C GLU A 80 4.61 -14.17 7.18
N GLU A 81 4.49 -13.06 6.45
CA GLU A 81 4.76 -11.73 7.01
C GLU A 81 3.73 -10.69 6.56
N VAL A 82 3.38 -9.80 7.48
CA VAL A 82 2.54 -8.63 7.21
C VAL A 82 3.21 -7.37 7.73
N VAL A 83 3.24 -6.33 6.89
CA VAL A 83 3.82 -5.02 7.23
C VAL A 83 2.71 -3.98 7.18
N LEU A 84 2.50 -3.29 8.31
CA LEU A 84 1.52 -2.21 8.44
C LEU A 84 2.24 -0.87 8.31
N LEU A 85 1.79 -0.03 7.37
CA LEU A 85 2.43 1.26 7.08
C LEU A 85 1.49 2.42 7.37
N ARG A 86 2.03 3.46 8.00
CA ARG A 86 1.39 4.78 8.16
C ARG A 86 2.28 5.88 7.59
N ALA A 87 1.66 6.92 7.04
CA ALA A 87 2.35 8.12 6.62
C ALA A 87 2.55 9.10 7.78
N ARG A 88 3.69 9.81 7.79
CA ARG A 88 3.89 10.99 8.67
C ARG A 88 3.05 12.19 8.22
N SER A 89 2.88 12.35 6.90
CA SER A 89 2.08 13.39 6.26
C SER A 89 1.44 12.83 4.99
N ARG A 90 0.17 13.18 4.73
CA ARG A 90 -0.61 12.71 3.58
C ARG A 90 -1.40 13.85 2.95
N MET A 91 -1.43 13.92 1.63
CA MET A 91 -2.37 14.76 0.89
C MET A 91 -3.66 13.97 0.63
N ARG A 92 -4.82 14.50 1.03
CA ARG A 92 -6.13 13.88 0.76
C ARG A 92 -7.19 14.94 0.50
N HIS A 93 -7.91 14.83 -0.61
CA HIS A 93 -8.91 15.82 -1.04
C HIS A 93 -8.38 17.27 -1.02
N GLY A 94 -7.14 17.46 -1.48
CA GLY A 94 -6.47 18.77 -1.51
C GLY A 94 -6.00 19.32 -0.16
N LYS A 95 -6.22 18.58 0.94
CA LYS A 95 -5.78 18.96 2.29
C LYS A 95 -4.56 18.14 2.69
N GLN A 96 -3.54 18.80 3.24
CA GLN A 96 -2.43 18.12 3.89
C GLN A 96 -2.84 17.73 5.31
N LEU A 97 -2.67 16.45 5.64
CA LEU A 97 -3.06 15.85 6.91
C LEU A 97 -1.83 15.20 7.55
N ALA A 98 -1.76 15.26 8.88
CA ALA A 98 -0.83 14.49 9.70
C ALA A 98 -1.62 13.39 10.43
N PRO A 99 -1.90 12.25 9.77
CA PRO A 99 -2.79 11.25 10.31
C PRO A 99 -2.17 10.51 11.51
N GLN A 100 -3.00 10.21 12.50
CA GLN A 100 -2.64 9.31 13.60
C GLN A 100 -2.68 7.85 13.15
N ARG A 101 -2.06 6.94 13.92
CA ARG A 101 -2.17 5.50 13.64
C ARG A 101 -3.62 5.05 13.76
N SER A 102 -4.00 4.03 13.00
CA SER A 102 -5.32 3.42 13.15
C SER A 102 -5.55 2.92 14.57
N ARG A 103 -6.72 3.23 15.13
CA ARG A 103 -7.20 2.66 16.40
C ARG A 103 -7.29 1.13 16.39
N PHE A 104 -7.36 0.50 15.21
CA PHE A 104 -7.40 -0.97 15.14
C PHE A 104 -6.05 -1.60 15.48
N VAL A 105 -4.95 -0.89 15.25
CA VAL A 105 -3.61 -1.33 15.64
C VAL A 105 -3.48 -1.40 17.16
N ASP A 106 -4.16 -0.53 17.90
CA ASP A 106 -4.14 -0.54 19.37
C ASP A 106 -4.75 -1.82 19.98
N ASN A 107 -5.51 -2.60 19.21
CA ASN A 107 -6.07 -3.89 19.65
C ASN A 107 -5.16 -5.08 19.31
N ILE A 108 -4.06 -4.87 18.59
CA ILE A 108 -3.11 -5.93 18.29
C ILE A 108 -2.21 -6.11 19.52
N PRO A 109 -2.02 -7.34 20.04
CA PRO A 109 -1.11 -7.60 21.15
C PRO A 109 0.28 -7.02 20.89
N ARG A 110 0.84 -6.30 21.86
CA ARG A 110 2.11 -5.56 21.68
C ARG A 110 3.28 -6.49 21.44
N GLU A 111 3.23 -7.71 21.99
CA GLU A 111 4.22 -8.76 21.76
C GLU A 111 4.30 -9.21 20.29
N LEU A 112 3.27 -8.94 19.48
CA LEU A 112 3.25 -9.24 18.04
C LEU A 112 3.68 -8.04 17.18
N LEU A 113 3.86 -6.86 17.78
CA LEU A 113 4.19 -5.63 17.07
C LEU A 113 5.68 -5.31 17.17
N LEU A 114 6.36 -5.36 16.04
CA LEU A 114 7.70 -4.79 15.88
C LEU A 114 7.56 -3.40 15.28
N GLU A 115 7.72 -2.36 16.11
CA GLU A 115 7.69 -0.98 15.66
C GLU A 115 9.09 -0.55 15.21
N SER A 116 9.19 -0.04 13.99
CA SER A 116 10.41 0.55 13.44
C SER A 116 10.05 1.82 12.69
N GLU A 117 10.85 2.87 12.86
CA GLU A 117 10.76 4.03 11.99
C GLU A 117 11.52 3.75 10.70
N ALA A 118 10.87 3.96 9.55
CA ALA A 118 11.56 3.91 8.27
C ALA A 118 12.59 5.03 8.21
N ASP A 119 13.88 4.67 8.33
CA ASP A 119 14.98 5.60 8.14
C ASP A 119 15.06 5.93 6.64
N THR A 120 14.54 7.10 6.28
CA THR A 120 14.68 7.58 4.90
C THR A 120 16.08 8.13 4.79
N GLN A 121 17.05 7.28 4.44
CA GLN A 121 18.26 7.78 3.80
C GLN A 121 17.82 8.48 2.52
N ARG A 122 17.67 9.79 2.61
CA ARG A 122 17.36 10.65 1.48
C ARG A 122 18.52 10.46 0.51
N ARG A 123 18.33 9.59 -0.50
CA ARG A 123 19.25 9.51 -1.64
C ARG A 123 19.45 10.95 -2.08
N GLU A 124 20.70 11.40 -2.05
CA GLU A 124 21.07 12.72 -2.55
C GLU A 124 20.37 12.88 -3.89
N ARG A 125 19.60 13.98 -4.04
CA ARG A 125 18.87 14.22 -5.28
C ARG A 125 19.89 14.11 -6.40
N SER A 126 19.78 13.08 -7.23
CA SER A 126 20.59 12.93 -8.41
C SER A 126 20.52 14.27 -9.13
N THR A 127 21.64 14.98 -9.23
CA THR A 127 21.69 16.23 -9.96
C THR A 127 21.19 15.92 -11.36
N GLN A 128 20.01 16.44 -11.70
CA GLN A 128 19.50 16.37 -13.04
C GLN A 128 20.54 17.09 -13.90
N LEU A 129 21.32 16.32 -14.66
CA LEU A 129 22.18 16.88 -15.67
C LEU A 129 21.24 17.61 -16.64
N SER A 130 21.40 18.93 -16.75
CA SER A 130 20.74 19.72 -17.77
C SER A 130 21.28 19.25 -19.12
N LEU A 131 20.64 18.25 -19.69
CA LEU A 131 20.79 17.93 -21.11
C LEU A 131 19.78 18.76 -21.90
N PHE A 132 19.86 20.07 -21.71
CA PHE A 132 19.53 21.15 -22.64
C PHE A 132 20.32 22.38 -22.21
#